data_AF-A0A4S2DNS7-F1
#
_entry.id   AF-A0A4S2DNS7-F1
#
_cell.length_a   1.000
_cell.length_b   1.000
_cell.length_c   1.000
_cell.angle_alpha   90.00
_cell.angle_beta   90.00
_cell.angle_gamma   90.00
#
_symmetry.space_group_name_H-M   'P 1'
#
loop_
_entity.id
_entity.type
_entity.pdbx_description
1 polymer ?
#
loop_
_entity_poly.entity_id
_entity_poly.type
_entity_poly.pdbx_seq_one_letter_code
_entity_poly.pdbx_strand_id
1 'polypeptide(L)'
;MSFIDKEKERIKYNYQGLILFGFLFFYFITVQSDITRHKVIFGSGIEAEPLSFITYPLILGIVILIMYLNSHLFWIKEQGKKVFILRKYDIIPIDRKEIYTAKFKIIIEYVIKYIIYSIFTYILALVFNSYKEINLLKNSIEIIEVSLLALIVLAIVLFINILQDKKTKKEI
;
A
#
# COMPACT_ATOMS: atom_id res chain seq x y z
N MET A 1 1.29 -26.06 6.60
CA MET A 1 1.30 -24.58 6.63
C MET A 1 2.32 -24.08 5.63
N SER A 2 1.93 -23.22 4.68
CA SER A 2 2.83 -22.77 3.61
C SER A 2 3.88 -21.77 4.14
N PHE A 3 4.96 -21.55 3.38
CA PHE A 3 5.97 -20.54 3.74
C PHE A 3 5.36 -19.14 3.86
N ILE A 4 4.39 -18.82 2.99
CA ILE A 4 3.66 -17.54 3.02
C ILE A 4 2.88 -17.39 4.33
N ASP A 5 2.21 -18.45 4.79
CA ASP A 5 1.43 -18.40 6.03
C ASP A 5 2.33 -18.17 7.25
N LYS A 6 3.51 -18.82 7.29
CA LYS A 6 4.51 -18.60 8.34
C LYS A 6 5.05 -17.16 8.33
N GLU A 7 5.27 -16.59 7.14
CA GLU A 7 5.71 -15.19 7.02
C GLU A 7 4.62 -14.20 7.45
N LYS A 8 3.35 -14.46 7.12
CA LYS A 8 2.20 -13.66 7.58
C LYS A 8 2.08 -13.68 9.11
N GLU A 9 2.23 -14.85 9.72
CA GLU A 9 2.22 -15.01 11.17
C GLU A 9 3.36 -14.24 11.83
N ARG A 10 4.58 -14.36 11.28
CA ARG A 10 5.79 -13.67 11.76
C ARG A 10 5.63 -12.15 11.80
N ILE A 11 5.01 -11.55 10.79
CA ILE A 11 4.77 -10.10 10.75
C ILE A 11 3.50 -9.68 11.51
N LYS A 12 2.89 -10.59 12.28
CA LYS A 12 1.64 -10.39 13.02
C LYS A 12 0.52 -9.85 12.13
N TYR A 13 0.09 -10.65 11.17
CA TYR A 13 -0.94 -10.35 10.16
C TYR A 13 -2.11 -9.44 10.64
N ASN A 14 -2.63 -9.65 11.85
CA ASN A 14 -3.73 -8.84 12.40
C ASN A 14 -3.36 -7.35 12.63
N TYR A 15 -2.13 -7.06 13.04
CA TYR A 15 -1.65 -5.68 13.22
C TYR A 15 -1.55 -4.94 11.87
N GLN A 16 -1.28 -5.68 10.79
CA GLN A 16 -1.23 -5.14 9.44
C GLN A 16 -2.62 -4.67 8.97
N GLY A 17 -3.69 -5.36 9.40
CA GLY A 17 -5.06 -4.95 9.14
C GLY A 17 -5.41 -3.61 9.78
N LEU A 18 -4.92 -3.35 11.01
CA LEU A 18 -5.12 -2.07 11.70
C LEU A 18 -4.42 -0.92 10.97
N ILE A 19 -3.21 -1.14 10.47
CA ILE A 19 -2.46 -0.12 9.70
C ILE A 19 -3.20 0.22 8.41
N LEU A 20 -3.65 -0.81 7.69
CA LEU A 20 -4.45 -0.63 6.48
C LEU A 20 -5.73 0.14 6.78
N PHE A 21 -6.45 -0.20 7.85
CA PHE A 21 -7.65 0.52 8.28
C PHE A 21 -7.35 1.99 8.62
N GLY A 22 -6.25 2.27 9.32
CA GLY A 22 -5.84 3.62 9.67
C GLY A 22 -5.65 4.51 8.44
N PHE A 23 -4.98 4.02 7.39
CA PHE A 23 -4.82 4.78 6.14
C PHE A 23 -6.15 4.99 5.41
N LEU A 24 -7.01 3.96 5.36
CA LEU A 24 -8.35 4.10 4.76
C LEU A 24 -9.20 5.12 5.50
N PHE A 25 -9.09 5.18 6.83
CA PHE A 25 -9.80 6.15 7.65
C PHE A 25 -9.35 7.59 7.35
N PHE A 26 -8.04 7.85 7.24
CA PHE A 26 -7.54 9.17 6.84
C PHE A 26 -7.94 9.55 5.41
N TYR A 27 -7.91 8.57 4.49
CA TYR A 27 -8.42 8.76 3.13
C TYR A 27 -9.89 9.14 3.14
N PHE A 28 -10.72 8.42 3.89
CA PHE A 28 -12.15 8.71 4.05
C PHE A 28 -12.40 10.13 4.56
N ILE A 29 -11.73 10.55 5.65
CA ILE A 29 -11.87 11.92 6.19
C ILE A 29 -11.55 12.97 5.13
N THR A 30 -10.51 12.73 4.33
CA THR A 30 -10.08 13.70 3.32
C THR A 30 -11.10 13.81 2.20
N VAL A 31 -11.59 12.67 1.69
CA VAL A 31 -12.67 12.66 0.70
C VAL A 31 -13.94 13.35 1.24
N GLN A 32 -14.30 13.10 2.50
CA GLN A 32 -15.44 13.78 3.16
C GLN A 32 -15.24 15.29 3.25
N SER A 33 -14.04 15.74 3.62
CA SER A 33 -13.67 17.15 3.65
C SER A 33 -13.75 17.78 2.26
N ASP A 34 -13.24 17.10 1.23
CA ASP A 34 -13.24 17.63 -0.13
C ASP A 34 -14.65 17.70 -0.71
N ILE A 35 -15.51 16.70 -0.46
CA ILE A 35 -16.95 16.77 -0.80
C ILE A 35 -17.60 17.99 -0.15
N THR A 36 -17.35 18.19 1.15
CA THR A 36 -17.95 19.31 1.90
C THR A 36 -17.50 20.65 1.33
N ARG A 37 -16.20 20.81 1.09
CA ARG A 37 -15.62 22.03 0.48
C ARG A 37 -16.21 22.27 -0.90
N HIS A 38 -16.32 21.23 -1.72
CA HIS A 38 -16.85 21.34 -3.07
C HIS A 38 -18.29 21.83 -3.07
N LYS A 39 -19.16 21.26 -2.21
CA LYS A 39 -20.55 21.71 -2.03
C LYS A 39 -20.67 23.17 -1.59
N VAL A 40 -19.77 23.64 -0.72
CA VAL A 40 -19.78 25.03 -0.24
C VAL A 40 -19.33 26.00 -1.34
N ILE A 41 -18.33 25.64 -2.14
CA ILE A 41 -17.72 26.52 -3.14
C ILE A 41 -18.57 26.59 -4.42
N PHE A 42 -19.03 25.43 -4.93
CA PHE A 42 -19.68 25.34 -6.24
C PHE A 42 -21.21 25.18 -6.15
N GLY A 43 -21.76 25.02 -4.94
CA GLY A 43 -23.18 24.74 -4.75
C GLY A 43 -23.60 23.41 -5.39
N SER A 44 -24.89 23.27 -5.71
CA SER A 44 -25.43 22.14 -6.48
C SER A 44 -25.58 22.50 -7.98
N GLY A 45 -24.67 23.31 -8.50
CA GLY A 45 -24.72 23.87 -9.85
C GLY A 45 -24.14 22.95 -10.93
N ILE A 46 -24.45 23.25 -12.19
CA ILE A 46 -24.09 22.48 -13.40
C ILE A 46 -22.57 22.50 -13.70
N GLU A 47 -21.80 23.39 -13.03
CA GLU A 47 -20.35 23.56 -13.22
C GLU A 47 -19.49 22.83 -12.18
N ALA A 48 -20.08 22.00 -11.32
CA ALA A 48 -19.32 21.27 -10.29
C ALA A 48 -18.37 20.23 -10.93
N GLU A 49 -17.08 20.39 -10.70
CA GLU A 49 -16.06 19.47 -11.21
C GLU A 49 -16.14 18.10 -10.49
N PRO A 50 -15.86 16.99 -11.20
CA PRO A 50 -15.81 15.69 -10.57
C PRO A 50 -14.66 15.61 -9.57
N LEU A 51 -14.99 15.18 -8.35
CA LEU A 51 -14.03 14.97 -7.27
C LEU A 51 -12.93 14.01 -7.73
N SER A 52 -11.68 14.33 -7.38
CA SER A 52 -10.57 13.44 -7.69
C SER A 52 -10.56 12.25 -6.74
N PHE A 53 -10.29 11.06 -7.28
CA PHE A 53 -9.98 9.87 -6.50
C PHE A 53 -8.61 10.01 -5.81
N ILE A 54 -7.67 10.73 -6.45
CA ILE A 54 -6.31 10.92 -5.95
C ILE A 54 -6.31 12.01 -4.88
N THR A 55 -6.02 11.59 -3.65
CA THR A 55 -5.76 12.52 -2.55
C THR A 55 -4.40 12.24 -1.94
N TYR A 56 -3.84 13.23 -1.25
CA TYR A 56 -2.53 13.09 -0.61
C TYR A 56 -2.45 11.88 0.36
N PRO A 57 -3.46 11.61 1.21
CA PRO A 57 -3.44 10.41 2.06
C PRO A 57 -3.49 9.08 1.31
N LEU A 58 -4.13 9.03 0.13
CA LEU A 58 -4.11 7.81 -0.70
C LEU A 58 -2.68 7.46 -1.10
N ILE A 59 -1.97 8.46 -1.64
CA ILE A 59 -0.60 8.34 -2.14
C ILE A 59 0.35 8.00 -0.99
N LEU A 60 0.26 8.73 0.13
CA LEU A 60 1.05 8.42 1.32
C LEU A 60 0.76 7.02 1.87
N GLY A 61 -0.51 6.62 1.92
CA GLY A 61 -0.90 5.30 2.38
C GLY A 61 -0.24 4.18 1.59
N ILE A 62 -0.20 4.29 0.26
CA ILE A 62 0.50 3.32 -0.61
C ILE A 62 1.99 3.27 -0.29
N VAL A 63 2.66 4.43 -0.29
CA VAL A 63 4.11 4.49 -0.07
C VAL A 63 4.48 3.94 1.30
N ILE A 64 3.78 4.38 2.35
CA ILE A 64 4.06 3.97 3.72
C ILE A 64 3.73 2.49 3.91
N LEU A 65 2.61 1.99 3.38
CA LEU A 65 2.24 0.58 3.48
C LEU A 65 3.31 -0.33 2.85
N ILE A 66 3.78 0.00 1.64
CA ILE A 66 4.84 -0.77 0.97
C ILE A 66 6.13 -0.73 1.78
N MET A 67 6.56 0.46 2.23
CA MET A 67 7.80 0.63 3.00
C MET A 67 7.72 -0.08 4.36
N TYR A 68 6.58 -0.01 5.02
CA TYR A 68 6.33 -0.67 6.29
C TYR A 68 6.40 -2.20 6.14
N LEU A 69 5.66 -2.77 5.19
CA LEU A 69 5.66 -4.21 4.95
C LEU A 69 7.04 -4.70 4.51
N ASN A 70 7.73 -3.93 3.65
CA ASN A 70 9.10 -4.23 3.28
C ASN A 70 10.03 -4.29 4.50
N SER A 71 9.94 -3.31 5.38
CA SER A 71 10.72 -3.29 6.62
C SER A 71 10.46 -4.52 7.47
N HIS A 72 9.21 -4.95 7.61
CA HIS A 72 8.85 -6.10 8.46
C HIS A 72 9.13 -7.46 7.81
N LEU A 73 9.15 -7.54 6.48
CA LEU A 73 9.39 -8.78 5.74
C LEU A 73 10.87 -9.04 5.51
N PHE A 74 11.66 -8.00 5.23
CA PHE A 74 13.07 -8.14 4.87
C PHE A 74 14.04 -7.79 5.99
N TRP A 75 13.58 -7.17 7.08
CA TRP A 75 14.44 -6.73 8.16
C TRP A 75 13.94 -7.21 9.51
N ILE A 76 14.90 -7.53 10.39
CA ILE A 76 14.66 -7.89 11.78
C ILE A 76 15.59 -7.09 12.69
N LYS A 77 15.19 -6.89 13.94
CA LYS A 77 16.02 -6.22 14.95
C LYS A 77 16.75 -7.27 15.77
N GLU A 78 18.07 -7.26 15.73
CA GLU A 78 18.94 -8.16 16.49
C GLU A 78 19.95 -7.36 17.28
N GLN A 79 20.01 -7.58 18.61
CA GLN A 79 20.96 -6.90 19.49
C GLN A 79 21.01 -5.37 19.27
N GLY A 80 19.84 -4.76 19.05
CA GLY A 80 19.72 -3.32 18.79
C GLY A 80 19.95 -2.88 17.34
N LYS A 81 20.45 -3.75 16.46
CA LYS A 81 20.75 -3.44 15.04
C LYS A 81 19.69 -4.00 14.10
N LYS A 82 19.42 -3.30 13.00
CA LYS A 82 18.50 -3.74 11.95
C LYS A 82 19.28 -4.60 10.95
N VAL A 83 18.95 -5.89 10.86
CA VAL A 83 19.67 -6.89 10.05
C VAL A 83 18.76 -7.38 8.92
N PHE A 84 19.35 -7.54 7.73
CA PHE A 84 18.66 -8.05 6.55
C PHE A 84 18.48 -9.58 6.66
N ILE A 85 17.23 -10.04 6.73
CA ILE A 85 16.92 -11.40 7.18
C ILE A 85 17.27 -12.48 6.15
N LEU A 86 17.40 -12.14 4.87
CA LEU A 86 17.55 -13.16 3.80
C LEU A 86 18.74 -14.08 4.02
N ARG A 87 19.84 -13.59 4.61
CA ARG A 87 21.03 -14.39 4.90
C ARG A 87 20.81 -15.47 5.95
N LYS A 88 19.81 -15.31 6.81
CA LYS A 88 19.46 -16.33 7.81
C LYS A 88 18.75 -17.53 7.20
N TYR A 89 18.16 -17.36 6.02
CA TYR A 89 17.55 -18.46 5.30
C TYR A 89 18.58 -19.28 4.51
N ASP A 90 19.85 -18.88 4.44
CA ASP A 90 20.90 -19.67 3.78
C ASP A 90 21.11 -21.05 4.45
N ILE A 91 20.67 -21.21 5.71
CA ILE A 91 20.71 -22.47 6.47
C ILE A 91 19.55 -23.40 6.09
N ILE A 92 18.51 -22.87 5.43
CA ILE A 92 17.30 -23.60 5.06
C ILE A 92 17.37 -23.92 3.56
N PRO A 93 17.02 -25.14 3.11
CA PRO A 93 17.06 -25.52 1.70
C PRO A 93 15.87 -24.95 0.90
N ILE A 94 15.67 -23.63 0.93
CA ILE A 94 14.65 -22.92 0.16
C ILE A 94 15.36 -21.99 -0.82
N ASP A 95 14.91 -21.98 -2.07
CA ASP A 95 15.48 -21.10 -3.08
C ASP A 95 15.19 -19.62 -2.76
N ARG A 96 16.20 -18.76 -2.96
CA ARG A 96 16.09 -17.33 -2.65
C ARG A 96 15.00 -16.67 -3.48
N LYS A 97 14.83 -17.08 -4.74
CA LYS A 97 13.78 -16.55 -5.62
C LYS A 97 12.41 -16.83 -5.01
N GLU A 98 12.20 -18.01 -4.43
CA GLU A 98 10.96 -18.36 -3.75
C GLU A 98 10.72 -17.49 -2.52
N ILE A 99 11.77 -17.21 -1.72
CA ILE A 99 11.66 -16.35 -0.54
C ILE A 99 11.30 -14.91 -0.94
N TYR A 100 11.97 -14.35 -1.95
CA TYR A 100 11.64 -13.03 -2.50
C TYR A 100 10.20 -13.00 -3.00
N THR A 101 9.82 -13.99 -3.80
CA THR A 101 8.48 -14.08 -4.41
C THR A 101 7.41 -14.14 -3.32
N ALA A 102 7.59 -14.98 -2.29
CA ALA A 102 6.64 -15.12 -1.20
C ALA A 102 6.48 -13.80 -0.41
N LYS A 103 7.57 -13.13 -0.07
CA LYS A 103 7.52 -11.84 0.65
C LYS A 103 6.86 -10.75 -0.19
N PHE A 104 7.26 -10.60 -1.45
CA PHE A 104 6.64 -9.61 -2.34
C PHE A 104 5.18 -9.92 -2.63
N LYS A 105 4.78 -11.19 -2.71
CA LYS A 105 3.37 -11.58 -2.84
C LYS A 105 2.54 -11.07 -1.67
N ILE A 106 3.07 -11.10 -0.44
CA ILE A 106 2.40 -10.52 0.73
C ILE A 106 2.27 -8.99 0.57
N ILE A 107 3.33 -8.28 0.15
CA ILE A 107 3.26 -6.82 -0.06
C ILE A 107 2.20 -6.48 -1.11
N ILE A 108 2.24 -7.16 -2.26
CA ILE A 108 1.30 -6.97 -3.37
C ILE A 108 -0.14 -7.23 -2.92
N GLU A 109 -0.37 -8.30 -2.15
CA GLU A 109 -1.71 -8.62 -1.62
C GLU A 109 -2.28 -7.45 -0.79
N TYR A 110 -1.47 -6.84 0.08
CA TYR A 110 -1.90 -5.69 0.89
C TYR A 110 -2.10 -4.41 0.07
N VAL A 111 -1.24 -4.16 -0.92
CA VAL A 111 -1.39 -3.02 -1.84
C VAL A 111 -2.69 -3.14 -2.64
N ILE A 112 -2.98 -4.31 -3.20
CA ILE A 112 -4.23 -4.57 -3.94
C ILE A 112 -5.43 -4.37 -3.01
N LYS A 113 -5.40 -4.93 -1.80
CA LYS A 113 -6.45 -4.71 -0.80
C LYS A 113 -6.66 -3.22 -0.52
N TYR A 114 -5.58 -2.47 -0.31
CA TYR A 114 -5.66 -1.04 -0.04
C TYR A 114 -6.29 -0.25 -1.20
N ILE A 115 -5.91 -0.53 -2.45
CA ILE A 115 -6.50 0.11 -3.63
C ILE A 115 -7.99 -0.23 -3.75
N ILE A 116 -8.37 -1.51 -3.66
CA ILE A 116 -9.78 -1.94 -3.73
C ILE A 116 -10.62 -1.28 -2.64
N TYR A 117 -10.13 -1.26 -1.40
CA TYR A 117 -10.85 -0.64 -0.30
C TYR A 117 -10.88 0.89 -0.40
N SER A 118 -9.88 1.53 -1.01
CA SER A 118 -9.92 2.96 -1.29
C SER A 118 -10.99 3.29 -2.33
N ILE A 119 -11.13 2.47 -3.39
CA ILE A 119 -12.22 2.61 -4.37
C ILE A 119 -13.58 2.48 -3.67
N PHE A 120 -13.75 1.46 -2.82
CA PHE A 120 -15.00 1.29 -2.07
C PHE A 120 -15.28 2.47 -1.13
N THR A 121 -14.26 2.94 -0.41
CA THR A 121 -14.34 4.09 0.51
C THR A 121 -14.73 5.37 -0.22
N TYR A 122 -14.15 5.61 -1.39
CA TYR A 122 -14.47 6.74 -2.26
C TYR A 122 -15.93 6.70 -2.71
N ILE A 123 -16.39 5.58 -3.29
CA ILE A 123 -17.78 5.40 -3.72
C ILE A 123 -18.75 5.60 -2.55
N LEU A 124 -18.44 4.98 -1.40
CA LEU A 124 -19.23 5.09 -0.19
C LEU A 124 -19.33 6.54 0.32
N ALA A 125 -18.23 7.31 0.28
CA ALA A 125 -18.25 8.71 0.66
C ALA A 125 -19.12 9.56 -0.27
N LEU A 126 -19.07 9.31 -1.58
CA LEU A 126 -19.92 9.99 -2.56
C LEU A 126 -21.40 9.68 -2.33
N VAL A 127 -21.75 8.40 -2.13
CA VAL A 127 -23.12 7.94 -1.89
C VAL A 127 -23.69 8.52 -0.60
N PHE A 128 -22.95 8.46 0.52
CA PHE A 128 -23.41 9.02 1.79
C PHE A 128 -23.69 10.51 1.73
N ASN A 129 -22.96 11.23 0.86
CA ASN A 129 -23.15 12.65 0.66
C ASN A 129 -24.09 12.99 -0.49
N SER A 130 -24.71 12.01 -1.16
CA SER A 130 -25.53 12.25 -2.36
C SER A 130 -24.80 13.08 -3.43
N TYR A 131 -23.48 12.90 -3.57
CA TYR A 131 -22.67 13.58 -4.57
C TYR A 131 -22.88 12.93 -5.94
N LYS A 132 -23.29 13.72 -6.94
CA LYS A 132 -23.77 13.18 -8.24
C LYS A 132 -22.79 13.40 -9.38
N GLU A 133 -21.81 14.27 -9.23
CA GLU A 133 -20.84 14.63 -10.27
C GLU A 133 -19.71 13.58 -10.38
N ILE A 134 -20.07 12.33 -10.67
CA ILE A 134 -19.10 11.24 -10.88
C ILE A 134 -18.64 11.22 -12.33
N ASN A 135 -17.32 11.31 -12.56
CA ASN A 135 -16.73 11.09 -13.88
C ASN A 135 -15.97 9.76 -13.89
N LEU A 136 -16.65 8.72 -14.37
CA LEU A 136 -16.10 7.36 -14.42
C LEU A 136 -14.81 7.26 -15.23
N LEU A 137 -14.67 8.01 -16.32
CA LEU A 137 -13.46 7.97 -17.15
C LEU A 137 -12.28 8.58 -16.39
N LYS A 138 -12.45 9.78 -15.84
CA LYS A 138 -11.42 10.46 -15.03
C LYS A 138 -11.00 9.59 -13.85
N ASN A 139 -11.97 9.09 -13.07
CA ASN A 139 -11.65 8.26 -11.91
C ASN A 139 -11.00 6.93 -12.29
N SER A 140 -11.33 6.33 -13.44
CA SER A 140 -10.65 5.13 -13.93
C SER A 140 -9.19 5.40 -14.30
N ILE A 141 -8.91 6.54 -14.94
CA ILE A 141 -7.53 6.97 -15.25
C ILE A 141 -6.75 7.18 -13.94
N GLU A 142 -7.34 7.88 -12.98
CA GLU A 142 -6.74 8.11 -11.66
C GLU A 142 -6.41 6.80 -10.91
N ILE A 143 -7.29 5.79 -10.97
CA ILE A 143 -7.02 4.46 -10.40
C ILE A 143 -5.82 3.79 -11.09
N ILE A 144 -5.69 3.94 -12.41
CA ILE A 144 -4.54 3.40 -13.17
C ILE A 144 -3.26 4.12 -12.76
N GLU A 145 -3.29 5.45 -12.63
CA GLU A 145 -2.13 6.26 -12.19
C GLU A 145 -1.65 5.82 -10.78
N VAL A 146 -2.59 5.66 -9.85
CA VAL A 146 -2.31 5.17 -8.49
C VAL A 146 -1.72 3.76 -8.51
N SER A 147 -2.23 2.89 -9.38
CA SER A 147 -1.71 1.52 -9.54
C SER A 147 -0.30 1.52 -10.13
N LEU A 148 -0.03 2.39 -11.11
CA LEU A 148 1.30 2.55 -11.70
C LEU A 148 2.31 3.09 -10.68
N LEU A 149 1.91 4.07 -9.86
CA LEU A 149 2.73 4.55 -8.76
C LEU A 149 3.10 3.40 -7.81
N ALA A 150 2.13 2.57 -7.42
CA ALA A 150 2.38 1.43 -6.55
C ALA A 150 3.40 0.45 -7.17
N LEU A 151 3.31 0.18 -8.48
CA LEU A 151 4.30 -0.63 -9.19
C LEU A 151 5.70 -0.02 -9.19
N ILE A 152 5.81 1.29 -9.38
CA ILE A 152 7.10 2.01 -9.34
C ILE A 152 7.72 1.88 -7.95
N VAL A 153 6.94 2.11 -6.88
CA VAL A 153 7.44 1.99 -5.49
C VAL A 153 7.85 0.55 -5.18
N LEU A 154 7.08 -0.44 -5.62
CA LEU A 154 7.44 -1.86 -5.48
C LEU A 154 8.75 -2.19 -6.20
N ALA A 155 8.95 -1.68 -7.41
CA ALA A 155 10.18 -1.90 -8.19
C ALA A 155 11.40 -1.27 -7.50
N ILE A 156 11.25 -0.05 -6.97
CA ILE A 156 12.31 0.62 -6.18
C ILE A 156 12.68 -0.22 -4.96
N VAL A 157 11.69 -0.68 -4.20
CA VAL A 157 11.91 -1.51 -3.00
C VAL A 157 12.56 -2.84 -3.34
N LEU A 158 12.14 -3.49 -4.43
CA LEU A 158 12.77 -4.70 -4.94
C LEU A 158 14.25 -4.47 -5.27
N PHE A 159 14.53 -3.39 -6.01
CA PHE A 159 15.89 -3.02 -6.38
C PHE A 159 16.78 -2.77 -5.15
N ILE A 160 16.27 -2.02 -4.16
CA ILE A 160 16.99 -1.76 -2.90
C ILE A 160 17.29 -3.08 -2.17
N ASN A 161 16.32 -3.99 -2.08
CA ASN A 161 16.53 -5.29 -1.42
C ASN A 161 17.57 -6.14 -2.15
N ILE A 162 17.59 -6.14 -3.48
CA ILE A 162 18.59 -6.84 -4.29
C ILE A 162 19.99 -6.25 -4.05
N LEU A 163 20.13 -4.92 -4.03
CA LEU A 163 21.39 -4.25 -3.72
C LEU A 163 21.87 -4.61 -2.31
N GLN A 164 20.97 -4.60 -1.33
CA GLN A 164 21.28 -4.96 0.05
C GLN A 164 21.73 -6.42 0.17
N ASP A 165 21.09 -7.35 -0.53
CA ASP A 165 21.51 -8.76 -0.54
C ASP A 165 22.92 -8.92 -1.12
N LYS A 166 23.23 -8.21 -2.22
CA LYS A 166 24.58 -8.20 -2.81
C LYS A 166 25.63 -7.63 -1.85
N LYS A 167 25.31 -6.54 -1.15
CA LYS A 167 26.21 -5.92 -0.16
C LYS A 167 26.47 -6.87 1.01
N THR A 168 25.41 -7.44 1.58
CA THR A 168 25.52 -8.37 2.71
C THR A 168 26.27 -9.66 2.34
N LYS A 169 26.32 -10.04 1.03
CA LYS A 169 27.17 -11.14 0.55
C LYS A 169 28.66 -10.87 0.74
N LYS A 170 29.08 -9.62 0.55
CA LYS A 170 30.50 -9.23 0.52
C LYS A 170 31.10 -9.07 1.92
N GLU A 171 30.24 -8.96 2.93
CA GLU A 171 30.62 -8.74 4.33
C GLU A 171 30.77 -10.05 5.12
N ILE A 172 30.41 -11.19 4.52
CA ILE A 172 30.58 -12.56 5.04
C ILE A 172 31.71 -13.22 4.24
#